data_AF-A0A8T5PPM5-F1
#
_entry.id   AF-A0A8T5PPM5-F1
#
_cell.length_a   1.000
_cell.length_b   1.000
_cell.length_c   1.000
_cell.angle_alpha   90.00
_cell.angle_beta   90.00
_cell.angle_gamma   90.00
#
_symmetry.space_group_name_H-M   'P 1'
#
loop_
_entity.id
_entity.type
_entity.pdbx_description
1 polymer ?
#
loop_
_entity_poly.entity_id
_entity_poly.type
_entity_poly.pdbx_seq_one_letter_code
_entity_poly.pdbx_strand_id
1 'polypeptide(L)'
;MNLSKLKREVEELESFEKKISLFNKHWIRSNKYGFLKDEDKEQLKALRKVIKELKYGQIVNEKIISLANNLMRLQIHSLNSDKEETSKIMHKFLKDNHINIRKVIDEVNYIEFQLNLFKDFYEKMIYRLGKRLDLEGNMELVGGKHADYLREMIELNNKQKNYLKEIGDKFLLLSKKL
;
A
#
# COMPACT_ATOMS: atom_id res chain seq x y z
N MET A 1 -13.70 -6.32 14.57
CA MET A 1 -14.51 -5.17 14.09
C MET A 1 -15.92 -5.61 13.61
N ASN A 2 -16.93 -4.73 13.61
CA ASN A 2 -18.20 -4.95 12.87
C ASN A 2 -18.00 -4.57 11.38
N LEU A 3 -18.70 -5.21 10.45
CA LEU A 3 -18.55 -5.04 9.01
C LEU A 3 -18.81 -3.61 8.53
N SER A 4 -19.77 -2.89 9.10
CA SER A 4 -19.99 -1.47 8.77
C SER A 4 -18.79 -0.59 9.13
N LYS A 5 -18.13 -0.90 10.26
CA LYS A 5 -16.93 -0.19 10.70
C LYS A 5 -15.73 -0.56 9.80
N LEU A 6 -15.58 -1.83 9.45
CA LEU A 6 -14.54 -2.31 8.51
C LEU A 6 -14.67 -1.64 7.14
N LYS A 7 -15.88 -1.60 6.59
CA LYS A 7 -16.15 -0.92 5.31
C LYS A 7 -15.71 0.54 5.36
N ARG A 8 -16.15 1.29 6.37
CA ARG A 8 -15.79 2.70 6.52
C ARG A 8 -14.27 2.91 6.64
N GLU A 9 -13.62 2.14 7.49
CA GLU A 9 -12.16 2.26 7.71
C GLU A 9 -11.33 1.90 6.46
N VAL A 10 -11.84 0.98 5.64
CA VAL A 10 -11.23 0.62 4.36
C VAL A 10 -11.47 1.70 3.29
N GLU A 11 -12.65 2.32 3.25
CA GLU A 11 -12.95 3.46 2.37
C GLU A 11 -12.11 4.71 2.71
N GLU A 12 -11.72 4.85 3.98
CA GLU A 12 -10.85 5.91 4.48
C GLU A 12 -9.35 5.59 4.32
N LEU A 13 -8.98 4.51 3.61
CA LEU A 13 -7.58 4.20 3.32
C LEU A 13 -6.90 5.36 2.61
N GLU A 14 -5.76 5.79 3.14
CA GLU A 14 -4.98 6.85 2.54
C GLU A 14 -4.45 6.43 1.16
N SER A 15 -4.31 7.41 0.25
CA SER A 15 -3.83 7.15 -1.10
C SER A 15 -2.32 6.94 -1.16
N PHE A 16 -1.90 5.77 -1.66
CA PHE A 16 -0.50 5.48 -1.98
C PHE A 16 0.07 6.52 -2.96
N GLU A 17 -0.68 6.89 -4.00
CA GLU A 17 -0.23 7.89 -4.97
C GLU A 17 0.03 9.25 -4.34
N LYS A 18 -0.84 9.68 -3.41
CA LYS A 18 -0.66 10.93 -2.67
C LYS A 18 0.62 10.89 -1.84
N LYS A 19 0.87 9.80 -1.09
CA LYS A 19 2.09 9.64 -0.28
C LYS A 19 3.35 9.61 -1.15
N ILE A 20 3.33 8.91 -2.29
CA ILE A 20 4.43 8.88 -3.26
C ILE A 20 4.68 10.28 -3.87
N SER A 21 3.62 11.01 -4.20
CA SER A 21 3.73 12.37 -4.74
C SER A 21 4.36 13.33 -3.72
N LEU A 22 3.92 13.26 -2.47
CA LEU A 22 4.49 14.04 -1.36
C LEU A 22 5.95 13.65 -1.10
N PHE A 23 6.27 12.35 -1.08
CA PHE A 23 7.64 11.87 -1.02
C PHE A 23 8.49 12.52 -2.12
N ASN A 24 8.09 12.42 -3.38
CA ASN A 24 8.86 12.95 -4.51
C ASN A 24 9.03 14.47 -4.43
N LYS A 25 7.98 15.20 -4.05
CA LYS A 25 8.03 16.66 -3.88
C LYS A 25 9.07 17.06 -2.84
N HIS A 26 9.12 16.36 -1.71
CA HIS A 26 10.07 16.65 -0.65
C HIS A 26 11.48 16.13 -0.98
N TRP A 27 11.58 14.98 -1.61
CA TRP A 27 12.84 14.40 -2.09
C TRP A 27 13.56 15.33 -3.08
N ILE A 28 12.85 15.86 -4.08
CA ILE A 28 13.42 16.80 -5.07
C ILE A 28 13.91 18.09 -4.39
N ARG A 29 13.19 18.58 -3.38
CA ARG A 29 13.59 19.78 -2.63
C ARG A 29 14.88 19.56 -1.84
N SER A 30 15.03 18.41 -1.19
CA SER A 30 16.25 18.05 -0.44
C SER A 30 17.46 17.74 -1.34
N ASN A 31 17.24 17.45 -2.62
CA ASN A 31 18.31 17.19 -3.61
C ASN A 31 18.58 18.38 -4.55
N LYS A 32 18.24 19.60 -4.14
CA LYS A 32 18.58 20.82 -4.91
C LYS A 32 20.08 21.04 -5.09
N TYR A 33 20.91 20.37 -4.29
CA TYR A 33 22.35 20.40 -4.37
C TYR A 33 22.83 19.40 -5.42
N GLY A 34 23.13 19.88 -6.64
CA GLY A 34 23.46 19.10 -7.83
C GLY A 34 24.76 18.28 -7.79
N PHE A 35 24.95 17.42 -6.79
CA PHE A 35 26.17 16.64 -6.56
C PHE A 35 25.97 15.12 -6.74
N LEU A 36 25.02 14.70 -7.59
CA LEU A 36 24.84 13.29 -7.92
C LEU A 36 25.99 12.84 -8.83
N LYS A 37 26.85 11.94 -8.31
CA LYS A 37 27.82 11.21 -9.13
C LYS A 37 27.08 10.13 -9.93
N ASP A 38 27.74 9.54 -10.92
CA ASP A 38 27.11 8.54 -11.79
C ASP A 38 26.57 7.32 -11.02
N GLU A 39 27.25 6.89 -9.96
CA GLU A 39 26.77 5.85 -9.05
C GLU A 39 25.46 6.21 -8.34
N ASP A 40 25.24 7.50 -8.05
CA ASP A 40 24.01 7.98 -7.41
C ASP A 40 22.88 8.10 -8.44
N LYS A 41 23.21 8.33 -9.73
CA LYS A 41 22.23 8.33 -10.82
C LYS A 41 21.65 6.93 -11.05
N GLU A 42 22.47 5.88 -11.01
CA GLU A 42 21.98 4.50 -11.11
C GLU A 42 21.12 4.11 -9.90
N GLN A 43 21.51 4.52 -8.69
CA GLN A 43 20.70 4.31 -7.49
C GLN A 43 19.36 5.05 -7.57
N LEU A 44 19.37 6.29 -8.06
CA LEU A 44 18.15 7.09 -8.28
C LEU A 44 17.24 6.46 -9.34
N LYS A 45 17.83 5.86 -10.39
CA LYS A 45 17.09 5.14 -11.42
C LYS A 45 16.44 3.87 -10.85
N ALA A 46 17.15 3.12 -10.03
CA ALA A 46 16.59 1.97 -9.31
C ALA A 46 15.43 2.39 -8.39
N LEU A 47 15.62 3.47 -7.62
CA LEU A 47 14.59 4.01 -6.74
C LEU A 47 13.35 4.48 -7.51
N ARG A 48 13.53 5.17 -8.64
CA ARG A 48 12.44 5.57 -9.54
C ARG A 48 11.69 4.38 -10.13
N LYS A 49 12.38 3.27 -10.42
CA LYS A 49 11.74 2.03 -10.88
C LYS A 49 10.82 1.50 -9.78
N VAL A 50 11.31 1.39 -8.55
CA VAL A 50 10.51 0.91 -7.41
C VAL A 50 9.33 1.85 -7.12
N ILE A 51 9.50 3.18 -7.24
CA ILE A 51 8.38 4.14 -7.11
C ILE A 51 7.26 3.85 -8.10
N LYS A 52 7.58 3.45 -9.34
CA LYS A 52 6.55 3.10 -10.32
C LYS A 52 5.77 1.86 -9.89
N GLU A 53 6.46 0.87 -9.34
CA GLU A 53 5.83 -0.34 -8.80
C GLU A 53 4.94 -0.01 -7.59
N LEU A 54 5.38 0.89 -6.70
CA LEU A 54 4.61 1.29 -5.52
C LEU A 54 3.29 1.99 -5.85
N LYS A 55 3.16 2.60 -7.05
CA LYS A 55 1.87 3.15 -7.50
C LYS A 55 0.80 2.08 -7.64
N TYR A 56 1.18 0.82 -7.89
CA TYR A 56 0.27 -0.31 -7.89
C TYR A 56 -0.44 -0.50 -6.54
N GLY A 57 0.14 0.01 -5.45
CA GLY A 57 -0.49 0.00 -4.12
C GLY A 57 -1.85 0.70 -4.08
N GLN A 58 -2.11 1.66 -4.97
CA GLN A 58 -3.43 2.30 -5.09
C GLN A 58 -4.47 1.35 -5.68
N ILE A 59 -4.10 0.55 -6.68
CA ILE A 59 -4.98 -0.48 -7.25
C ILE A 59 -5.30 -1.53 -6.18
N VAL A 60 -4.33 -1.85 -5.32
CA VAL A 60 -4.54 -2.76 -4.18
C VAL A 60 -5.53 -2.17 -3.17
N ASN A 61 -5.45 -0.86 -2.85
CA ASN A 61 -6.46 -0.19 -2.02
C ASN A 61 -7.88 -0.37 -2.58
N GLU A 62 -8.06 -0.14 -3.88
CA GLU A 62 -9.35 -0.26 -4.55
C GLU A 62 -9.91 -1.69 -4.49
N LYS A 63 -9.03 -2.69 -4.62
CA LYS A 63 -9.41 -4.11 -4.48
C LYS A 63 -9.83 -4.44 -3.05
N ILE A 64 -9.13 -3.93 -2.04
CA ILE A 64 -9.50 -4.12 -0.63
C ILE A 64 -10.86 -3.45 -0.33
N ILE A 65 -11.11 -2.26 -0.87
CA ILE A 65 -12.42 -1.57 -0.79
C ILE A 65 -13.52 -2.42 -1.45
N SER A 66 -13.25 -2.98 -2.64
CA SER A 66 -14.19 -3.86 -3.33
C SER A 66 -14.50 -5.13 -2.53
N LEU A 67 -13.48 -5.75 -1.93
CA LEU A 67 -13.65 -6.91 -1.05
C LEU A 67 -14.50 -6.57 0.18
N ALA A 68 -14.23 -5.46 0.87
CA ALA A 68 -15.02 -5.03 2.02
C ALA A 68 -16.49 -4.77 1.64
N ASN A 69 -16.73 -4.17 0.47
CA ASN A 69 -18.08 -3.96 -0.07
C ASN A 69 -18.79 -5.26 -0.41
N ASN A 70 -18.11 -6.20 -1.07
CA ASN A 70 -18.66 -7.51 -1.38
C ASN A 70 -18.99 -8.29 -0.10
N LEU A 71 -18.19 -8.13 0.96
CA LEU A 71 -18.44 -8.77 2.26
C LEU A 71 -19.71 -8.24 2.94
N MET A 72 -19.92 -6.92 2.90
CA MET A 72 -21.17 -6.30 3.36
C MET A 72 -22.38 -6.81 2.57
N ARG A 73 -22.24 -6.89 1.23
CA ARG A 73 -23.29 -7.43 0.36
C ARG A 73 -23.59 -8.90 0.70
N LEU A 74 -22.56 -9.71 0.90
CA LEU A 74 -22.71 -11.11 1.27
C LEU A 74 -23.55 -11.26 2.55
N GLN A 75 -23.26 -10.44 3.57
CA GLN A 75 -24.04 -10.43 4.80
C GLN A 75 -25.51 -10.05 4.56
N ILE A 76 -25.78 -9.02 3.78
CA ILE A 76 -27.15 -8.55 3.49
C ILE A 76 -27.94 -9.62 2.74
N HIS A 77 -27.40 -10.18 1.65
CA HIS A 77 -28.09 -11.19 0.85
C HIS A 77 -28.24 -12.52 1.61
N SER A 78 -27.27 -12.87 2.47
CA SER A 78 -27.39 -14.00 3.40
C SER A 78 -28.57 -13.85 4.35
N LEU A 79 -28.75 -12.68 4.96
CA LEU A 79 -29.90 -12.40 5.85
C LEU A 79 -31.24 -12.43 5.11
N ASN A 80 -31.26 -11.99 3.86
CA ASN A 80 -32.46 -12.01 3.02
C ASN A 80 -32.73 -13.37 2.36
N SER A 81 -31.93 -14.41 2.65
CA SER A 81 -32.01 -15.74 2.03
C SER A 81 -31.91 -15.74 0.49
N ASP A 82 -31.24 -14.73 -0.08
CA ASP A 82 -30.99 -14.61 -1.51
C ASP A 82 -29.78 -15.46 -1.90
N LYS A 83 -30.05 -16.73 -2.22
CA LYS A 83 -29.02 -17.73 -2.55
C LYS A 83 -28.29 -17.42 -3.86
N GLU A 84 -28.98 -16.80 -4.82
CA GLU A 84 -28.39 -16.50 -6.13
C GLU A 84 -27.29 -15.45 -5.97
N GLU A 85 -27.60 -14.32 -5.32
CA GLU A 85 -26.58 -13.27 -5.14
C GLU A 85 -25.51 -13.67 -4.14
N THR A 86 -25.86 -14.43 -3.10
CA THR A 86 -24.86 -15.02 -2.19
C THR A 86 -23.84 -15.85 -2.98
N SER A 87 -24.30 -16.73 -3.88
CA SER A 87 -23.43 -17.57 -4.71
C SER A 87 -22.55 -16.74 -5.65
N LYS A 88 -23.12 -15.72 -6.31
CA LYS A 88 -22.35 -14.81 -7.18
C LYS A 88 -21.26 -14.06 -6.41
N ILE A 89 -21.56 -13.57 -5.21
CA ILE A 89 -20.58 -12.85 -4.37
C ILE A 89 -19.49 -13.81 -3.87
N MET A 90 -19.86 -15.02 -3.45
CA MET A 90 -18.89 -16.07 -3.08
C MET A 90 -17.96 -16.41 -4.25
N HIS A 91 -18.50 -16.53 -5.47
CA HIS A 91 -17.70 -16.75 -6.66
C HIS A 91 -16.71 -15.60 -6.89
N LYS A 92 -17.14 -14.34 -6.69
CA LYS A 92 -16.25 -13.19 -6.80
C LYS A 92 -15.11 -13.23 -5.79
N PHE A 93 -15.40 -13.60 -4.55
CA PHE A 93 -14.39 -13.72 -3.49
C PHE A 93 -13.33 -14.79 -3.77
N LEU A 94 -13.74 -15.91 -4.37
CA LEU A 94 -12.91 -17.11 -4.46
C LEU A 94 -12.27 -17.33 -5.83
N LYS A 95 -12.95 -16.94 -6.90
CA LYS A 95 -12.62 -17.35 -8.27
C LYS A 95 -12.43 -16.18 -9.25
N ASP A 96 -12.76 -14.95 -8.86
CA ASP A 96 -12.58 -13.79 -9.74
C ASP A 96 -11.09 -13.51 -9.99
N ASN A 97 -10.69 -13.49 -11.26
CA ASN A 97 -9.29 -13.32 -11.64
C ASN A 97 -8.70 -11.94 -11.28
N HIS A 98 -9.51 -10.97 -10.90
CA HIS A 98 -9.08 -9.61 -10.57
C HIS A 98 -9.19 -9.28 -9.08
N ILE A 99 -10.20 -9.81 -8.38
CA ILE A 99 -10.54 -9.40 -7.00
C ILE A 99 -10.50 -10.57 -6.00
N ASN A 100 -10.22 -11.82 -6.41
CA ASN A 100 -10.19 -12.91 -5.43
C ASN A 100 -9.19 -12.65 -4.29
N ILE A 101 -9.57 -13.04 -3.07
CA ILE A 101 -8.85 -12.68 -1.85
C ILE A 101 -7.39 -13.16 -1.85
N ARG A 102 -7.12 -14.33 -2.44
CA ARG A 102 -5.77 -14.89 -2.52
C ARG A 102 -4.85 -13.99 -3.35
N LYS A 103 -5.33 -13.55 -4.52
CA LYS A 103 -4.58 -12.65 -5.38
C LYS A 103 -4.30 -11.32 -4.70
N VAL A 104 -5.28 -10.74 -3.99
CA VAL A 104 -5.07 -9.47 -3.28
C VAL A 104 -4.05 -9.64 -2.13
N ILE A 105 -4.00 -10.79 -1.46
CA ILE A 105 -2.95 -11.12 -0.48
C ILE A 105 -1.56 -11.13 -1.14
N ASP A 106 -1.42 -11.81 -2.28
CA ASP A 106 -0.16 -11.87 -3.02
C ASP A 106 0.28 -10.46 -3.47
N GLU A 107 -0.66 -9.63 -3.89
CA GLU A 107 -0.41 -8.25 -4.29
C GLU A 107 0.01 -7.35 -3.12
N VAL A 108 -0.60 -7.48 -1.93
CA VAL A 108 -0.15 -6.76 -0.73
C VAL A 108 1.26 -7.18 -0.32
N ASN A 109 1.58 -8.47 -0.40
CA ASN A 109 2.95 -8.94 -0.13
C ASN A 109 3.95 -8.43 -1.16
N TYR A 110 3.54 -8.32 -2.43
CA TYR A 110 4.37 -7.67 -3.45
C TYR A 110 4.64 -6.20 -3.12
N ILE A 111 3.63 -5.44 -2.69
CA ILE A 111 3.82 -4.03 -2.27
C ILE A 111 4.77 -3.92 -1.10
N GLU A 112 4.65 -4.78 -0.09
CA GLU A 112 5.61 -4.83 1.02
C GLU A 112 7.05 -5.06 0.53
N PHE A 113 7.24 -6.04 -0.35
CA PHE A 113 8.54 -6.33 -0.94
C PHE A 113 9.11 -5.09 -1.65
N GLN A 114 8.29 -4.39 -2.45
CA GLN A 114 8.70 -3.15 -3.11
C GLN A 114 9.01 -2.03 -2.11
N LEU A 115 8.26 -1.91 -1.01
CA LEU A 115 8.54 -0.92 0.04
C LEU A 115 9.88 -1.18 0.75
N ASN A 116 10.20 -2.45 1.01
CA ASN A 116 11.48 -2.84 1.59
C ASN A 116 12.64 -2.54 0.64
N LEU A 117 12.51 -2.89 -0.65
CA LEU A 117 13.51 -2.51 -1.67
C LEU A 117 13.67 -0.99 -1.78
N PHE A 118 12.57 -0.26 -1.75
CA PHE A 118 12.58 1.20 -1.79
C PHE A 118 13.33 1.79 -0.60
N LYS A 119 13.03 1.30 0.61
CA LYS A 119 13.69 1.70 1.85
C LYS A 119 15.18 1.45 1.78
N ASP A 120 15.60 0.25 1.37
CA ASP A 120 17.02 -0.09 1.22
C ASP A 120 17.74 0.84 0.23
N PHE A 121 17.10 1.12 -0.90
CA PHE A 121 17.68 2.02 -1.90
C PHE A 121 17.77 3.46 -1.43
N TYR A 122 16.73 3.91 -0.73
CA TYR A 122 16.64 5.22 -0.14
C TYR A 122 17.70 5.43 0.95
N GLU A 123 17.83 4.50 1.91
CA GLU A 123 18.80 4.58 3.00
C GLU A 123 20.25 4.59 2.48
N LYS A 124 20.56 3.74 1.50
CA LYS A 124 21.87 3.73 0.83
C LYS A 124 22.17 5.08 0.17
N MET A 125 21.18 5.70 -0.45
CA MET A 125 21.33 7.00 -1.10
C MET A 125 21.49 8.14 -0.09
N ILE A 126 20.68 8.16 0.97
CA ILE A 126 20.82 9.11 2.08
C ILE A 126 22.21 9.03 2.69
N TYR A 127 22.70 7.83 2.98
CA TYR A 127 24.03 7.61 3.54
C TYR A 127 25.15 8.13 2.63
N ARG A 128 25.06 7.88 1.31
CA ARG A 128 26.06 8.34 0.34
C ARG A 128 26.05 9.85 0.16
N LEU A 129 24.86 10.45 0.09
CA LEU A 129 24.71 11.90 -0.01
C LEU A 129 25.22 12.58 1.26
N GLY A 130 24.88 12.04 2.43
CA GLY A 130 25.25 12.63 3.69
C GLY A 130 26.76 12.67 3.94
N LYS A 131 27.52 11.72 3.43
CA LYS A 131 29.01 11.77 3.45
C LYS A 131 29.60 12.95 2.68
N ARG A 132 28.84 13.61 1.82
CA ARG A 132 29.32 14.67 0.91
C ARG A 132 28.72 16.03 1.22
N LEU A 133 27.64 16.07 1.98
CA LEU A 133 27.01 17.31 2.42
C LEU A 133 27.76 17.85 3.64
N ASP A 134 27.73 19.17 3.79
CA ASP A 134 28.09 19.83 5.04
C ASP A 134 27.09 19.48 6.15
N LEU A 135 27.34 19.96 7.37
CA LEU A 135 26.50 19.65 8.53
C LEU A 135 25.05 20.13 8.31
N GLU A 136 24.88 21.32 7.76
CA GLU A 136 23.57 21.94 7.50
C GLU A 136 22.79 21.15 6.43
N GLY A 137 23.41 20.84 5.29
CA GLY A 137 22.80 20.01 4.25
C GLY A 137 22.50 18.59 4.73
N ASN A 138 23.32 18.04 5.63
CA ASN A 138 23.04 16.77 6.29
C ASN A 138 21.79 16.82 7.18
N MET A 139 21.64 17.89 7.97
CA MET A 139 20.46 18.08 8.82
C MET A 139 19.18 18.21 7.98
N GLU A 140 19.23 18.93 6.85
CA GLU A 140 18.10 19.04 5.93
C GLU A 140 17.77 17.71 5.22
N LEU A 141 18.80 16.94 4.85
CA LEU A 141 18.64 15.64 4.19
C LEU A 141 18.09 14.59 5.16
N VAL A 142 18.60 14.50 6.38
CA VAL A 142 18.17 13.49 7.36
C VAL A 142 16.86 13.89 8.04
N GLY A 143 16.67 15.18 8.31
CA GLY A 143 15.44 15.74 8.89
C GLY A 143 14.32 16.00 7.87
N GLY A 144 14.53 15.64 6.60
CA GLY A 144 13.58 15.90 5.53
C GLY A 144 12.28 15.10 5.67
N LYS A 145 11.13 15.75 5.39
CA LYS A 145 9.78 15.12 5.41
C LYS A 145 9.63 13.91 4.49
N HIS A 146 10.55 13.67 3.55
CA HIS A 146 10.53 12.47 2.71
C HIS A 146 10.66 11.17 3.53
N ALA A 147 11.37 11.19 4.66
CA ALA A 147 11.48 10.02 5.54
C ALA A 147 10.15 9.71 6.22
N ASP A 148 9.37 10.74 6.55
CA ASP A 148 8.03 10.62 7.12
C ASP A 148 7.08 9.94 6.12
N TYR A 149 7.08 10.39 4.87
CA TYR A 149 6.22 9.78 3.84
C TYR A 149 6.61 8.32 3.54
N LEU A 150 7.89 7.95 3.67
CA LEU A 150 8.30 6.55 3.60
C LEU A 150 7.69 5.74 4.75
N ARG A 151 7.78 6.25 5.99
CA ARG A 151 7.15 5.60 7.16
C ARG A 151 5.65 5.46 6.98
N GLU A 152 4.98 6.51 6.52
CA GLU A 152 3.54 6.50 6.25
C GLU A 152 3.14 5.47 5.17
N MET A 153 3.96 5.28 4.12
CA MET A 153 3.72 4.23 3.12
C MET A 153 3.86 2.82 3.71
N ILE A 154 4.83 2.60 4.61
CA ILE A 154 4.99 1.32 5.33
C ILE A 154 3.80 1.06 6.25
N GLU A 155 3.37 2.08 6.99
CA GLU A 155 2.17 2.00 7.84
C GLU A 155 0.91 1.71 7.02
N LEU A 156 0.77 2.32 5.85
CA LEU A 156 -0.35 2.07 4.95
C LEU A 156 -0.39 0.61 4.47
N ASN A 157 0.76 0.03 4.12
CA ASN A 157 0.86 -1.40 3.78
C ASN A 157 0.48 -2.30 4.97
N ASN A 158 0.88 -1.93 6.19
CA ASN A 158 0.46 -2.67 7.40
C ASN A 158 -1.06 -2.59 7.62
N LYS A 159 -1.68 -1.43 7.35
CA LYS A 159 -3.15 -1.28 7.38
C LYS A 159 -3.81 -2.19 6.33
N GLN A 160 -3.31 -2.22 5.09
CA GLN A 160 -3.82 -3.12 4.04
C GLN A 160 -3.81 -4.58 4.49
N LYS A 161 -2.71 -5.05 5.08
CA LYS A 161 -2.59 -6.41 5.63
C LYS A 161 -3.61 -6.70 6.73
N ASN A 162 -3.76 -5.78 7.67
CA ASN A 162 -4.71 -5.92 8.77
C ASN A 162 -6.15 -5.98 8.23
N TYR A 163 -6.53 -5.13 7.28
CA TYR A 163 -7.85 -5.17 6.68
C TYR A 163 -8.09 -6.45 5.87
N LEU A 164 -7.11 -6.94 5.11
CA LEU A 164 -7.24 -8.23 4.43
C LEU A 164 -7.46 -9.38 5.39
N LYS A 165 -6.71 -9.41 6.51
CA LYS A 165 -6.93 -10.39 7.56
C LYS A 165 -8.35 -10.33 8.11
N GLU A 166 -8.83 -9.12 8.46
CA GLU A 166 -10.19 -8.95 8.96
C GLU A 166 -11.27 -9.34 7.94
N ILE A 167 -11.07 -8.99 6.66
CA ILE A 167 -11.95 -9.39 5.56
C ILE A 167 -12.00 -10.92 5.46
N GLY A 168 -10.85 -11.59 5.51
CA GLY A 168 -10.75 -13.05 5.48
C GLY A 168 -11.45 -13.72 6.66
N ASP A 169 -11.18 -13.25 7.88
CA ASP A 169 -11.80 -13.77 9.10
C ASP A 169 -13.33 -13.66 9.04
N LYS A 170 -13.83 -12.52 8.56
CA LYS A 170 -15.27 -12.28 8.42
C LYS A 170 -15.90 -13.09 7.29
N PHE A 171 -15.20 -13.23 6.17
CA PHE A 171 -15.66 -14.07 5.07
C PHE A 171 -15.84 -15.52 5.53
N LEU A 172 -14.86 -16.08 6.25
CA LEU A 172 -14.94 -17.43 6.83
C LEU A 172 -16.08 -17.58 7.84
N LEU A 173 -16.37 -16.54 8.64
CA LEU A 173 -17.49 -16.55 9.57
C LEU A 173 -18.84 -16.55 8.86
N LEU A 174 -18.97 -15.80 7.77
CA LEU A 174 -20.21 -15.77 6.98
C LEU A 174 -20.39 -17.05 6.17
N SER A 175 -19.32 -17.58 5.57
CA SER A 175 -19.39 -18.81 4.76
C SER A 175 -19.78 -20.04 5.57
N LYS A 176 -19.54 -20.06 6.89
CA LYS A 176 -19.99 -21.14 7.79
C LYS A 176 -21.48 -21.07 8.14
N LYS A 177 -22.12 -19.92 7.90
CA LYS A 177 -23.54 -19.68 8.21
C LYS A 177 -24.44 -19.80 6.98
N LEU A 178 -23.82 -19.94 5.80
CA LEU A 178 -24.45 -20.13 4.49
C LEU A 178 -24.52 -21.62 4.16
#